data_AF-A0A2H5PX84-F1
#
_entry.id   AF-A0A2H5PX84-F1
#
_cell.length_a   1.000
_cell.length_b   1.000
_cell.length_c   1.000
_cell.angle_alpha   90.00
_cell.angle_beta   90.00
_cell.angle_gamma   90.00
#
_symmetry.space_group_name_H-M   'P 1'
#
loop_
_entity.id
_entity.type
_entity.pdbx_description
1 polymer ?
#
loop_
_entity_poly.entity_id
_entity_poly.type
_entity_poly.pdbx_seq_one_letter_code
_entity_poly.pdbx_strand_id
1 'polypeptide(L)'
;MKVLIVFDDVTCFSQLESIIGSLDCLTPVSRIIITTRNKQVLRNWGVSKIYEMEALEYHHALELFSRHAFKQNHPEVGYEKFSSKVMKYAQGVPLALKVLGCFLYEREKEVWESAINKLQRILHPSILEVLKISYDSLDDKEKNIFLDVACFFKGEDVNLVMKFHNASGFYPEIGISVLVDKSLIAIDSYNKIRMHDLLQELGREIVRQESINPGNRSRLWHHEDIYEVLTYNTGTEKIEGICLDMSKVKEFHLNPSTFTKMPKLRFLKFYSSSFNGENKCKMSYLQDPGFAEVKYLHWHGYPLKSLPSNLSAEKLVLLEVPDNDIEQLWDCVKHYSKLNQIIHTACHKLIAKIPNPTLMARLNKLVILNLRGSKSLKSLPSGIFNLEFLTKLDLSGCSKLKRLPEISSGNISWLFLRGIAIEELPSSIERLRRLGYLDLSDCKRLKSLPSSLYKLKSLGVLSLCGCSNLQRLPECLGQLSSPIILNLAKTNIERIPESIIQVFVSGNLLLSYGESFQSLPKPPFLERGCIALEPFLGLFSKS
;
A
#
# COMPACT_ATOMS: atom_id res chain seq x y z
N MET A 1 -38.09 39.13 -6.56
CA MET A 1 -38.65 38.21 -5.54
C MET A 1 -37.50 37.46 -4.91
N LYS A 2 -37.36 37.49 -3.58
CA LYS A 2 -36.34 36.73 -2.84
C LYS A 2 -36.87 35.33 -2.61
N VAL A 3 -36.13 34.30 -3.03
CA VAL A 3 -36.57 32.91 -2.93
C VAL A 3 -35.51 32.06 -2.24
N LEU A 4 -35.96 31.10 -1.43
CA LEU A 4 -35.15 29.99 -0.92
C LEU A 4 -35.66 28.71 -1.57
N ILE A 5 -34.79 28.00 -2.30
CA ILE A 5 -35.11 26.74 -2.97
C ILE A 5 -34.21 25.64 -2.38
N VAL A 6 -34.78 24.49 -2.07
CA VAL A 6 -34.04 23.31 -1.60
C VAL A 6 -34.30 22.16 -2.56
N PHE A 7 -33.25 21.67 -3.20
CA PHE A 7 -33.26 20.43 -3.97
C PHE A 7 -32.68 19.32 -3.11
N ASP A 8 -33.51 18.35 -2.75
CA ASP A 8 -33.11 17.23 -1.91
C ASP A 8 -32.82 15.98 -2.74
N ASP A 9 -31.75 15.26 -2.38
CA ASP A 9 -31.28 13.99 -2.98
C ASP A 9 -31.11 14.03 -4.51
N VAL A 10 -30.45 15.06 -5.01
CA VAL A 10 -30.20 15.22 -6.45
C VAL A 10 -29.18 14.19 -6.93
N THR A 11 -29.56 13.38 -7.91
CA THR A 11 -28.73 12.28 -8.44
C THR A 11 -28.05 12.64 -9.77
N CYS A 12 -28.63 13.57 -10.55
CA CYS A 12 -28.04 14.01 -11.79
C CYS A 12 -28.25 15.52 -12.05
N PHE A 13 -27.39 16.07 -12.91
CA PHE A 13 -27.41 17.49 -13.27
C PHE A 13 -28.67 17.89 -14.07
N SER A 14 -29.21 17.02 -14.93
CA SER A 14 -30.39 17.35 -15.76
C SER A 14 -31.67 17.55 -14.95
N GLN A 15 -31.77 16.95 -13.75
CA GLN A 15 -32.87 17.25 -12.81
C GLN A 15 -32.90 18.74 -12.47
N LEU A 16 -31.74 19.34 -12.22
CA LEU A 16 -31.66 20.75 -11.85
C LEU A 16 -31.90 21.66 -13.07
N GLU A 17 -31.38 21.30 -14.25
CA GLU A 17 -31.61 22.07 -15.48
C GLU A 17 -33.09 22.12 -15.85
N SER A 18 -33.79 20.99 -15.74
CA SER A 18 -35.21 20.91 -16.07
C SER A 18 -36.10 21.81 -15.21
N ILE A 19 -35.67 22.15 -13.99
CA ILE A 19 -36.46 22.93 -13.03
C ILE A 19 -36.15 24.43 -13.09
N ILE A 20 -34.87 24.81 -13.20
CA ILE A 20 -34.46 26.22 -13.12
C ILE A 20 -34.17 26.83 -14.50
N GLY A 21 -33.78 26.03 -15.50
CA GLY A 21 -33.39 26.50 -16.83
C GLY A 21 -32.09 27.33 -16.80
N SER A 22 -32.16 28.58 -16.32
CA SER A 22 -31.01 29.46 -16.08
C SER A 22 -31.12 30.16 -14.72
N LEU A 23 -29.96 30.36 -14.07
CA LEU A 23 -29.83 31.13 -12.83
C LEU A 23 -30.13 32.63 -13.03
N ASP A 24 -30.16 33.12 -14.28
CA ASP A 24 -30.45 34.52 -14.61
C ASP A 24 -31.84 34.98 -14.14
N CYS A 25 -32.75 34.03 -13.93
CA CYS A 25 -34.10 34.27 -13.44
C CYS A 25 -34.14 34.64 -11.94
N LEU A 26 -33.03 34.50 -11.20
CA LEU A 26 -32.97 34.65 -9.75
C LEU A 26 -32.21 35.91 -9.33
N THR A 27 -32.75 36.61 -8.33
CA THR A 27 -32.07 37.78 -7.75
C THR A 27 -30.84 37.36 -6.92
N PRO A 28 -29.79 38.21 -6.79
CA PRO A 28 -28.56 37.89 -6.04
C PRO A 28 -28.78 37.58 -4.54
N VAL A 29 -29.93 37.97 -3.99
CA VAL A 29 -30.32 37.71 -2.59
C VAL A 29 -31.01 36.36 -2.38
N SER A 30 -31.35 35.65 -3.47
CA SER A 30 -31.93 34.31 -3.42
C SER A 30 -30.89 33.27 -3.00
N ARG A 31 -31.36 32.15 -2.45
CA ARG A 31 -30.51 31.04 -2.01
C ARG A 31 -31.04 29.73 -2.57
N ILE A 32 -30.14 28.90 -3.08
CA ILE A 32 -30.43 27.53 -3.48
C ILE A 32 -29.57 26.62 -2.61
N ILE A 33 -30.19 25.59 -2.03
CA ILE A 33 -29.52 24.52 -1.30
C ILE A 33 -29.73 23.25 -2.11
N ILE A 34 -28.64 22.52 -2.35
CA ILE A 34 -28.67 21.25 -3.08
C ILE A 34 -28.04 20.21 -2.15
N THR A 35 -28.78 19.14 -1.86
CA THR A 35 -28.23 17.97 -1.17
C THR A 35 -28.00 16.87 -2.21
N THR A 36 -26.86 16.19 -2.11
CA THR A 36 -26.52 15.08 -3.00
C THR A 36 -25.47 14.21 -2.33
N ARG A 37 -25.41 12.95 -2.77
CA ARG A 37 -24.34 12.02 -2.43
C ARG A 37 -23.19 12.06 -3.44
N ASN A 38 -23.30 12.84 -4.52
CA ASN A 38 -22.33 12.89 -5.60
C ASN A 38 -21.78 14.30 -5.82
N LYS A 39 -20.54 14.53 -5.42
CA LYS A 39 -19.84 15.81 -5.56
C LYS A 39 -19.73 16.28 -7.01
N GLN A 40 -19.72 15.37 -7.99
CA GLN A 40 -19.65 15.73 -9.40
C GLN A 40 -20.92 16.47 -9.87
N VAL A 41 -22.09 16.18 -9.28
CA VAL A 41 -23.35 16.91 -9.57
C VAL A 41 -23.20 18.39 -9.19
N LEU A 42 -22.58 18.67 -8.05
CA LEU A 42 -22.34 20.05 -7.59
C LEU A 42 -21.31 20.79 -8.47
N ARG A 43 -20.27 20.08 -8.92
CA ARG A 43 -19.26 20.65 -9.84
C ARG A 43 -19.86 21.00 -11.19
N ASN A 44 -20.68 20.13 -11.76
CA ASN A 44 -21.33 20.36 -13.05
C ASN A 44 -22.22 21.60 -13.03
N TRP A 45 -22.85 21.89 -11.89
CA TRP A 45 -23.65 23.10 -11.70
C TRP A 45 -22.83 24.36 -11.43
N GLY A 46 -21.54 24.24 -11.07
CA GLY A 46 -20.72 25.38 -10.69
C GLY A 46 -21.08 25.95 -9.31
N VAL A 47 -21.48 25.11 -8.36
CA VAL A 47 -21.83 25.54 -7.00
C VAL A 47 -20.63 26.24 -6.33
N SER A 48 -20.86 27.43 -5.77
CA SER A 48 -19.81 28.28 -5.19
C SER A 48 -19.34 27.83 -3.80
N LYS A 49 -20.19 27.13 -3.04
CA LYS A 49 -19.88 26.65 -1.69
C LYS A 49 -20.40 25.23 -1.51
N ILE A 50 -19.51 24.30 -1.19
CA ILE A 50 -19.84 22.91 -0.88
C ILE A 50 -19.59 22.70 0.61
N TYR A 51 -20.61 22.23 1.32
CA TYR A 51 -20.50 21.81 2.71
C TYR A 51 -20.53 20.29 2.77
N GLU A 52 -19.44 19.67 3.22
CA GLU A 52 -19.34 18.23 3.41
C GLU A 52 -19.89 17.89 4.80
N MET A 53 -20.90 17.03 4.87
CA MET A 53 -21.54 16.66 6.13
C MET A 53 -20.62 15.77 6.96
N GLU A 54 -20.34 16.19 8.18
CA GLU A 54 -19.51 15.44 9.13
C GLU A 54 -20.35 14.45 9.94
N ALA A 55 -19.69 13.40 10.43
CA ALA A 55 -20.30 12.47 11.37
C ALA A 55 -20.59 13.17 12.71
N LEU A 56 -21.59 12.69 13.45
CA LEU A 56 -21.88 13.22 14.78
C LEU A 56 -20.72 12.97 15.74
N GLU A 57 -20.35 14.02 16.47
CA GLU A 57 -19.45 13.89 17.62
C GLU A 57 -20.01 12.94 18.67
N TYR A 58 -19.12 12.33 19.46
CA TYR A 58 -19.46 11.22 20.35
C TYR A 58 -20.64 11.52 21.28
N HIS A 59 -20.71 12.73 21.86
CA HIS A 59 -21.79 13.08 22.79
C HIS A 59 -23.14 13.23 22.07
N HIS A 60 -23.18 13.88 20.91
CA HIS A 60 -24.40 14.00 20.09
C HIS A 60 -24.84 12.64 19.54
N ALA A 61 -23.89 11.79 19.15
CA ALA A 61 -24.15 10.43 18.69
C ALA A 61 -24.76 9.57 19.79
N LEU A 62 -24.20 9.64 21.00
CA LEU A 62 -24.69 8.93 22.18
C LEU A 62 -26.09 9.41 22.54
N GLU A 63 -26.33 10.72 22.55
CA GLU A 63 -27.64 11.29 22.83
C GLU A 63 -28.69 10.82 21.81
N LEU A 64 -28.38 10.90 20.51
CA LEU A 64 -29.28 10.45 19.46
C LEU A 64 -29.64 8.97 19.60
N PHE A 65 -28.64 8.13 19.86
CA PHE A 65 -28.85 6.71 20.10
C PHE A 65 -29.70 6.46 21.33
N SER A 66 -29.38 7.10 22.46
CA SER A 66 -30.08 6.93 23.73
C SER A 66 -31.56 7.33 23.62
N ARG A 67 -31.89 8.38 22.86
CA ARG A 67 -33.29 8.77 22.61
C ARG A 67 -34.10 7.67 21.94
N HIS A 68 -33.46 6.84 21.10
CA HIS A 68 -34.12 5.74 20.41
C HIS A 68 -34.10 4.44 21.23
N ALA A 69 -32.98 4.15 21.91
CA ALA A 69 -32.77 2.92 22.68
C ALA A 69 -33.40 2.93 24.08
N PHE A 70 -33.50 4.09 24.74
CA PHE A 70 -33.93 4.24 26.14
C PHE A 70 -34.99 5.33 26.35
N LYS A 71 -35.41 6.04 25.29
CA LYS A 71 -36.34 7.21 25.36
C LYS A 71 -35.86 8.36 26.27
N GLN A 72 -34.55 8.48 26.47
CA GLN A 72 -33.89 9.53 27.26
C GLN A 72 -32.55 9.92 26.63
N ASN A 73 -31.89 10.98 27.11
CA ASN A 73 -30.69 11.53 26.47
C ASN A 73 -29.38 10.82 26.85
N HIS A 74 -29.42 9.83 27.75
CA HIS A 74 -28.25 9.08 28.19
C HIS A 74 -28.56 7.58 28.33
N PRO A 75 -27.55 6.70 28.31
CA PRO A 75 -27.76 5.29 28.60
C PRO A 75 -28.39 5.05 29.97
N GLU A 76 -29.15 3.97 30.09
CA GLU A 76 -29.53 3.45 31.41
C GLU A 76 -28.33 2.81 32.12
N VAL A 77 -28.40 2.76 33.45
CA VAL A 77 -27.32 2.24 34.30
C VAL A 77 -26.99 0.78 33.94
N GLY A 78 -25.73 0.53 33.61
CA GLY A 78 -25.24 -0.78 33.20
C GLY A 78 -25.40 -1.09 31.71
N TYR A 79 -25.84 -0.13 30.89
CA TYR A 79 -25.86 -0.21 29.42
C TYR A 79 -24.77 0.65 28.75
N GLU A 80 -23.90 1.31 29.51
CA GLU A 80 -22.89 2.23 29.01
C GLU A 80 -21.88 1.51 28.10
N LYS A 81 -21.43 0.33 28.54
CA LYS A 81 -20.49 -0.50 27.76
C LYS A 81 -21.11 -0.96 26.44
N PHE A 82 -22.38 -1.33 26.45
CA PHE A 82 -23.09 -1.74 25.23
C PHE A 82 -23.30 -0.56 24.28
N SER A 83 -23.73 0.58 24.82
CA SER A 83 -23.89 1.83 24.05
C SER A 83 -22.57 2.23 23.38
N SER A 84 -21.46 2.16 24.11
CA SER A 84 -20.13 2.43 23.57
C SER A 84 -19.76 1.48 22.42
N LYS A 85 -20.08 0.18 22.51
CA LYS A 85 -19.88 -0.77 21.40
C LYS A 85 -20.70 -0.37 20.16
N VAL A 86 -21.95 0.07 20.34
CA VAL A 86 -22.80 0.56 19.24
C VAL A 86 -22.22 1.84 18.64
N MET A 87 -21.73 2.78 19.46
CA MET A 87 -21.14 4.03 18.95
C MET A 87 -19.91 3.76 18.10
N LYS A 88 -19.07 2.81 18.53
CA LYS A 88 -17.89 2.37 17.77
C LYS A 88 -18.27 1.76 16.41
N TYR A 89 -19.39 1.05 16.35
CA TYR A 89 -19.89 0.45 15.11
C TYR A 89 -20.51 1.49 14.16
N ALA A 90 -21.35 2.38 14.68
CA ALA A 90 -22.07 3.36 13.89
C ALA A 90 -21.22 4.58 13.49
N GLN A 91 -20.14 4.86 14.24
CA GLN A 91 -19.16 5.94 13.98
C GLN A 91 -19.81 7.30 13.69
N GLY A 92 -20.85 7.64 14.48
CA GLY A 92 -21.53 8.92 14.36
C GLY A 92 -22.51 9.04 13.18
N VAL A 93 -22.73 7.98 12.40
CA VAL A 93 -23.71 7.98 11.30
C VAL A 93 -25.15 8.00 11.88
N PRO A 94 -25.91 9.10 11.72
CA PRO A 94 -27.20 9.26 12.40
C PRO A 94 -28.23 8.17 12.08
N LEU A 95 -28.26 7.73 10.82
CA LEU A 95 -29.14 6.66 10.37
C LEU A 95 -28.86 5.35 11.11
N ALA A 96 -27.59 4.95 11.20
CA ALA A 96 -27.20 3.73 11.87
C ALA A 96 -27.53 3.80 13.36
N LEU A 97 -27.26 4.94 14.02
CA LEU A 97 -27.60 5.17 15.43
C LEU A 97 -29.10 5.03 15.68
N LYS A 98 -29.93 5.64 14.83
CA LYS A 98 -31.40 5.56 14.94
C LYS A 98 -31.91 4.13 14.76
N VAL A 99 -31.47 3.44 13.70
CA VAL A 99 -31.89 2.06 13.40
C VAL A 99 -31.50 1.12 14.53
N LEU A 100 -30.26 1.21 15.01
CA LEU A 100 -29.76 0.34 16.08
C LEU A 100 -30.43 0.65 17.42
N GLY A 101 -30.70 1.93 17.72
CA GLY A 101 -31.43 2.31 18.92
C GLY A 101 -32.84 1.71 18.93
N CYS A 102 -33.59 1.84 17.83
CA CYS A 102 -34.91 1.22 17.71
C CYS A 102 -34.85 -0.31 17.76
N PHE A 103 -33.83 -0.92 17.15
CA PHE A 103 -33.67 -2.38 17.13
C PHE A 103 -33.42 -2.96 18.54
N LEU A 104 -32.73 -2.21 19.40
CA LEU A 104 -32.33 -2.63 20.74
C LEU A 104 -33.29 -2.18 21.86
N TYR A 105 -34.28 -1.35 21.53
CA TYR A 105 -35.28 -0.83 22.46
C TYR A 105 -36.03 -1.97 23.20
N GLU A 106 -36.23 -1.80 24.52
CA GLU A 106 -36.93 -2.75 25.41
C GLU A 106 -36.34 -4.18 25.44
N ARG A 107 -35.07 -4.36 25.05
CA ARG A 107 -34.38 -5.65 25.12
C ARG A 107 -33.49 -5.77 26.35
N GLU A 108 -33.43 -6.99 26.89
CA GLU A 108 -32.54 -7.36 28.01
C GLU A 108 -31.07 -7.40 27.60
N LYS A 109 -30.16 -7.32 28.58
CA LYS A 109 -28.71 -7.18 28.37
C LYS A 109 -28.10 -8.35 27.58
N GLU A 110 -28.59 -9.55 27.81
CA GLU A 110 -28.17 -10.78 27.14
C GLU A 110 -28.50 -10.71 25.63
N VAL A 111 -29.68 -10.16 25.31
CA VAL A 111 -30.12 -9.97 23.92
C VAL A 111 -29.33 -8.85 23.26
N TRP A 112 -29.01 -7.77 23.99
CA TRP A 112 -28.10 -6.72 23.50
C TRP A 112 -26.73 -7.28 23.14
N GLU A 113 -26.15 -8.10 24.02
CA GLU A 113 -24.85 -8.71 23.77
C GLU A 113 -24.89 -9.60 22.52
N SER A 114 -25.90 -10.46 22.41
CA SER A 114 -26.10 -11.32 21.23
C SER A 114 -26.30 -10.49 19.94
N ALA A 115 -27.12 -9.45 19.99
CA ALA A 115 -27.37 -8.54 18.88
C ALA A 115 -26.10 -7.81 18.43
N ILE A 116 -25.32 -7.26 19.36
CA ILE A 116 -24.07 -6.56 19.05
C ILE A 116 -23.02 -7.53 18.48
N ASN A 117 -22.93 -8.75 19.03
CA ASN A 117 -22.04 -9.78 18.48
C ASN A 117 -22.45 -10.18 17.05
N LYS A 118 -23.76 -10.22 16.75
CA LYS A 118 -24.25 -10.43 15.38
C LYS A 118 -23.88 -9.27 14.44
N LEU A 119 -24.00 -8.02 14.89
CA LEU A 119 -23.67 -6.83 14.10
C LEU A 119 -22.19 -6.73 13.73
N GLN A 120 -21.29 -7.30 14.54
CA GLN A 120 -19.88 -7.42 14.20
C GLN A 120 -19.62 -8.35 13.00
N ARG A 121 -20.58 -9.19 12.64
CA ARG A 121 -20.48 -10.13 11.53
C ARG A 121 -21.37 -9.76 10.35
N ILE A 122 -22.55 -9.17 10.59
CA ILE A 122 -23.59 -8.96 9.58
C ILE A 122 -24.15 -7.54 9.70
N LEU A 123 -24.26 -6.84 8.57
CA LEU A 123 -24.86 -5.51 8.52
C LEU A 123 -26.39 -5.59 8.70
N HIS A 124 -26.96 -4.69 9.51
CA HIS A 124 -28.41 -4.66 9.72
C HIS A 124 -29.16 -4.35 8.40
N PRO A 125 -30.24 -5.08 8.04
CA PRO A 125 -30.91 -4.94 6.74
C PRO A 125 -31.35 -3.51 6.39
N SER A 126 -31.91 -2.76 7.34
CA SER A 126 -32.33 -1.37 7.09
C SER A 126 -31.17 -0.40 6.86
N ILE A 127 -29.97 -0.69 7.39
CA ILE A 127 -28.78 0.11 7.12
C ILE A 127 -28.22 -0.28 5.75
N LEU A 128 -28.18 -1.59 5.47
CA LEU A 128 -27.77 -2.14 4.18
C LEU A 128 -28.56 -1.51 3.03
N GLU A 129 -29.89 -1.49 3.12
CA GLU A 129 -30.77 -0.98 2.06
C GLU A 129 -30.44 0.47 1.68
N VAL A 130 -30.25 1.35 2.67
CA VAL A 130 -29.97 2.77 2.41
C VAL A 130 -28.57 2.99 1.84
N LEU A 131 -27.55 2.27 2.36
CA LEU A 131 -26.19 2.40 1.85
C LEU A 131 -26.04 1.79 0.44
N LYS A 132 -26.81 0.74 0.15
CA LYS A 132 -26.76 0.02 -1.12
C LYS A 132 -27.22 0.88 -2.30
N ILE A 133 -28.08 1.88 -2.09
CA ILE A 133 -28.52 2.82 -3.14
C ILE A 133 -27.32 3.44 -3.89
N SER A 134 -26.30 3.90 -3.16
CA SER A 134 -25.12 4.50 -3.78
C SER A 134 -24.28 3.47 -4.55
N TYR A 135 -24.19 2.24 -4.04
CA TYR A 135 -23.51 1.13 -4.71
C TYR A 135 -24.24 0.68 -5.98
N ASP A 136 -25.58 0.57 -5.95
CA ASP A 136 -26.36 0.10 -7.09
C ASP A 136 -26.27 1.07 -8.28
N SER A 137 -26.02 2.36 -8.00
CA SER A 137 -25.80 3.40 -9.01
C SER A 137 -24.43 3.36 -9.71
N LEU A 138 -23.51 2.49 -9.28
CA LEU A 138 -22.20 2.30 -9.91
C LEU A 138 -22.29 1.37 -11.11
N ASP A 139 -21.39 1.54 -12.07
CA ASP A 139 -21.21 0.56 -13.14
C ASP A 139 -20.53 -0.74 -12.65
N ASP A 140 -20.49 -1.76 -13.49
CA ASP A 140 -19.96 -3.08 -13.12
C ASP A 140 -18.47 -3.06 -12.75
N LYS A 141 -17.66 -2.17 -13.35
CA LYS A 141 -16.22 -2.06 -13.04
C LYS A 141 -16.01 -1.31 -11.74
N GLU A 142 -16.74 -0.23 -11.53
CA GLU A 142 -16.76 0.54 -10.30
C GLU A 142 -17.23 -0.30 -9.11
N LYS A 143 -18.29 -1.10 -9.29
CA LYS A 143 -18.75 -2.07 -8.29
C LYS A 143 -17.63 -3.03 -7.89
N ASN A 144 -16.90 -3.56 -8.86
CA ASN A 144 -15.79 -4.46 -8.58
C ASN A 144 -14.63 -3.77 -7.84
N ILE A 145 -14.30 -2.51 -8.17
CA ILE A 145 -13.31 -1.72 -7.42
C ILE A 145 -13.78 -1.52 -5.99
N PHE A 146 -15.05 -1.15 -5.79
CA PHE A 146 -15.62 -0.96 -4.45
C PHE A 146 -15.52 -2.24 -3.60
N LEU A 147 -15.90 -3.40 -4.16
CA LEU A 147 -15.81 -4.68 -3.48
C LEU A 147 -14.35 -5.09 -3.18
N ASP A 148 -13.43 -4.85 -4.10
CA ASP A 148 -12.00 -5.09 -3.88
C ASP A 148 -11.46 -4.23 -2.74
N VAL A 149 -11.85 -2.95 -2.67
CA VAL A 149 -11.46 -2.07 -1.56
C VAL A 149 -12.03 -2.55 -0.24
N ALA A 150 -13.32 -2.89 -0.21
CA ALA A 150 -13.98 -3.36 1.01
C ALA A 150 -13.36 -4.65 1.55
N CYS A 151 -13.04 -5.60 0.67
CA CYS A 151 -12.48 -6.89 1.06
C CYS A 151 -10.97 -6.85 1.32
N PHE A 152 -10.19 -6.10 0.54
CA PHE A 152 -8.73 -6.26 0.48
C PHE A 152 -7.91 -4.98 0.65
N PHE A 153 -8.38 -3.83 0.15
CA PHE A 153 -7.51 -2.64 -0.01
C PHE A 153 -7.79 -1.46 0.93
N LYS A 154 -8.62 -1.63 1.97
CA LYS A 154 -8.76 -0.61 3.01
C LYS A 154 -7.41 -0.36 3.71
N GLY A 155 -6.95 0.89 3.67
CA GLY A 155 -5.69 1.33 4.28
C GLY A 155 -4.45 1.13 3.39
N GLU A 156 -4.61 0.60 2.17
CA GLU A 156 -3.52 0.41 1.20
C GLU A 156 -3.24 1.69 0.41
N ASP A 157 -2.03 1.80 -0.14
CA ASP A 157 -1.62 2.93 -0.98
C ASP A 157 -2.39 2.95 -2.32
N VAL A 158 -2.90 4.12 -2.70
CA VAL A 158 -3.73 4.28 -3.91
C VAL A 158 -2.99 3.82 -5.17
N ASN A 159 -1.68 4.06 -5.31
CA ASN A 159 -0.96 3.69 -6.52
C ASN A 159 -0.88 2.17 -6.70
N LEU A 160 -0.73 1.42 -5.61
CA LEU A 160 -0.77 -0.04 -5.63
C LEU A 160 -2.14 -0.54 -6.10
N VAL A 161 -3.20 0.06 -5.57
CA VAL A 161 -4.59 -0.27 -5.92
C VAL A 161 -4.88 0.06 -7.38
N MET A 162 -4.43 1.21 -7.88
CA MET A 162 -4.53 1.61 -9.28
C MET A 162 -3.82 0.61 -10.20
N LYS A 163 -2.57 0.22 -9.89
CA LYS A 163 -1.82 -0.74 -10.69
C LYS A 163 -2.52 -2.10 -10.79
N PHE A 164 -3.06 -2.60 -9.68
CA PHE A 164 -3.81 -3.87 -9.64
C PHE A 164 -5.08 -3.83 -10.50
N HIS A 165 -5.89 -2.79 -10.34
CA HIS A 165 -7.15 -2.64 -11.06
C HIS A 165 -6.95 -2.34 -12.55
N ASN A 166 -5.89 -1.61 -12.91
CA ASN A 166 -5.54 -1.38 -14.31
C ASN A 166 -5.19 -2.71 -15.01
N ALA A 167 -4.40 -3.58 -14.37
CA ALA A 167 -4.15 -4.93 -14.90
C ALA A 167 -5.39 -5.83 -14.89
N SER A 168 -6.40 -5.51 -14.08
CA SER A 168 -7.72 -6.16 -14.09
C SER A 168 -8.66 -5.61 -15.18
N GLY A 169 -8.27 -4.53 -15.88
CA GLY A 169 -9.09 -3.88 -16.90
C GLY A 169 -10.28 -3.10 -16.32
N PHE A 170 -10.12 -2.51 -15.13
CA PHE A 170 -11.19 -1.81 -14.40
C PHE A 170 -11.13 -0.28 -14.49
N TYR A 171 -10.21 0.30 -15.25
CA TYR A 171 -10.09 1.77 -15.44
C TYR A 171 -10.09 2.56 -14.12
N PRO A 172 -9.12 2.30 -13.22
CA PRO A 172 -9.21 2.77 -11.85
C PRO A 172 -9.07 4.29 -11.69
N GLU A 173 -8.53 5.01 -12.68
CA GLU A 173 -8.45 6.47 -12.68
C GLU A 173 -9.83 7.10 -12.54
N ILE A 174 -10.78 6.69 -13.39
CA ILE A 174 -12.16 7.15 -13.31
C ILE A 174 -12.90 6.45 -12.16
N GLY A 175 -12.69 5.14 -11.98
CA GLY A 175 -13.41 4.38 -10.98
C GLY A 175 -13.16 4.87 -9.55
N ILE A 176 -11.90 5.10 -9.15
CA ILE A 176 -11.59 5.66 -7.83
C ILE A 176 -12.11 7.10 -7.71
N SER A 177 -12.03 7.91 -8.76
CA SER A 177 -12.61 9.26 -8.75
C SER A 177 -14.11 9.24 -8.48
N VAL A 178 -14.85 8.34 -9.13
CA VAL A 178 -16.30 8.20 -8.94
C VAL A 178 -16.64 7.72 -7.53
N LEU A 179 -15.88 6.75 -6.99
CA LEU A 179 -16.09 6.29 -5.61
C LEU A 179 -15.82 7.41 -4.59
N VAL A 180 -14.82 8.27 -4.82
CA VAL A 180 -14.55 9.46 -3.98
C VAL A 180 -15.66 10.49 -4.12
N ASP A 181 -16.08 10.81 -5.34
CA ASP A 181 -17.13 11.80 -5.59
C ASP A 181 -18.49 11.34 -5.02
N LYS A 182 -18.74 10.03 -4.96
CA LYS A 182 -19.91 9.42 -4.32
C LYS A 182 -19.75 9.20 -2.80
N SER A 183 -18.66 9.68 -2.21
CA SER A 183 -18.31 9.50 -0.78
C SER A 183 -18.32 8.04 -0.32
N LEU A 184 -18.05 7.09 -1.23
CA LEU A 184 -17.95 5.67 -0.92
C LEU A 184 -16.57 5.28 -0.36
N ILE A 185 -15.55 6.06 -0.73
CA ILE A 185 -14.20 6.00 -0.19
C ILE A 185 -13.65 7.42 -0.03
N ALA A 186 -12.55 7.56 0.72
CA ALA A 186 -11.76 8.78 0.80
C ALA A 186 -10.27 8.45 0.62
N ILE A 187 -9.47 9.44 0.26
CA ILE A 187 -8.01 9.33 0.19
C ILE A 187 -7.43 10.28 1.22
N ASP A 188 -6.58 9.77 2.11
CA ASP A 188 -5.96 10.58 3.15
C ASP A 188 -4.70 11.34 2.66
N SER A 189 -4.13 12.17 3.54
CA SER A 189 -2.91 12.93 3.26
C SER A 189 -1.67 12.06 2.98
N TYR A 190 -1.72 10.78 3.31
CA TYR A 190 -0.65 9.81 3.07
C TYR A 190 -0.92 8.95 1.83
N ASN A 191 -1.87 9.34 0.98
CA ASN A 191 -2.25 8.63 -0.23
C ASN A 191 -2.78 7.21 0.03
N LYS A 192 -3.43 6.99 1.18
CA LYS A 192 -4.05 5.71 1.52
C LYS A 192 -5.56 5.75 1.34
N ILE A 193 -6.12 4.64 0.87
CA ILE A 193 -7.57 4.48 0.75
C ILE A 193 -8.19 4.33 2.13
N ARG A 194 -9.18 5.17 2.41
CA ARG A 194 -10.04 5.12 3.60
C ARG A 194 -11.45 4.73 3.17
N MET A 195 -12.08 3.84 3.95
CA MET A 195 -13.45 3.41 3.74
C MET A 195 -14.11 3.25 5.10
N HIS A 196 -15.28 3.88 5.27
CA HIS A 196 -16.07 3.81 6.48
C HIS A 196 -16.44 2.36 6.82
N ASP A 197 -16.48 1.99 8.10
CA ASP A 197 -16.70 0.59 8.53
C ASP A 197 -18.04 0.05 8.02
N LEU A 198 -19.12 0.84 8.07
CA LEU A 198 -20.42 0.44 7.51
C LEU A 198 -20.39 0.21 5.99
N LEU A 199 -19.59 0.97 5.23
CA LEU A 199 -19.46 0.78 3.78
C LEU A 199 -18.60 -0.45 3.46
N GLN A 200 -17.57 -0.69 4.28
CA GLN A 200 -16.80 -1.93 4.20
C GLN A 200 -17.69 -3.15 4.48
N GLU A 201 -18.52 -3.09 5.52
CA GLU A 201 -19.47 -4.16 5.83
C GLU A 201 -20.56 -4.30 4.76
N LEU A 202 -21.02 -3.22 4.11
CA LEU A 202 -21.89 -3.29 2.93
C LEU A 202 -21.22 -4.12 1.83
N GLY A 203 -19.98 -3.79 1.44
CA GLY A 203 -19.27 -4.52 0.39
C GLY A 203 -19.07 -6.00 0.73
N ARG A 204 -18.71 -6.29 1.98
CA ARG A 204 -18.56 -7.66 2.49
C ARG A 204 -19.89 -8.42 2.50
N GLU A 205 -20.98 -7.79 2.89
CA GLU A 205 -22.30 -8.41 2.93
C GLU A 205 -22.83 -8.70 1.52
N ILE A 206 -22.58 -7.82 0.55
CA ILE A 206 -22.88 -8.08 -0.86
C ILE A 206 -22.19 -9.37 -1.33
N VAL A 207 -20.91 -9.58 -0.99
CA VAL A 207 -20.20 -10.80 -1.35
C VAL A 207 -20.74 -12.03 -0.61
N ARG A 208 -21.15 -11.89 0.66
CA ARG A 208 -21.79 -13.01 1.40
C ARG A 208 -23.12 -13.43 0.77
N GLN A 209 -23.87 -12.48 0.20
CA GLN A 209 -25.14 -12.75 -0.46
C GLN A 209 -25.00 -13.51 -1.79
N GLU A 210 -23.79 -13.55 -2.38
CA GLU A 210 -23.54 -14.36 -3.58
C GLU A 210 -23.72 -15.86 -3.33
N SER A 211 -23.35 -16.33 -2.13
CA SER A 211 -23.55 -17.73 -1.74
C SER A 211 -23.38 -17.93 -0.24
N ILE A 212 -24.22 -18.80 0.33
CA ILE A 212 -24.05 -19.31 1.69
C ILE A 212 -22.72 -20.05 1.81
N ASN A 213 -22.35 -20.85 0.80
CA ASN A 213 -21.08 -21.58 0.75
C ASN A 213 -19.93 -20.62 0.39
N PRO A 214 -18.92 -20.42 1.26
CA PRO A 214 -17.82 -19.53 0.97
C PRO A 214 -17.05 -19.88 -0.31
N GLY A 215 -16.92 -21.17 -0.65
CA GLY A 215 -16.22 -21.61 -1.87
C GLY A 215 -16.83 -21.08 -3.17
N ASN A 216 -18.06 -20.60 -3.13
CA ASN A 216 -18.82 -20.04 -4.26
C ASN A 216 -18.95 -18.51 -4.24
N ARG A 217 -18.18 -17.82 -3.40
CA ARG A 217 -18.13 -16.34 -3.35
C ARG A 217 -16.96 -15.80 -4.17
N SER A 218 -17.09 -14.59 -4.68
CA SER A 218 -16.10 -13.91 -5.49
C SER A 218 -14.85 -13.50 -4.69
N ARG A 219 -15.03 -13.13 -3.42
CA ARG A 219 -13.97 -12.62 -2.55
C ARG A 219 -14.01 -13.30 -1.19
N LEU A 220 -12.85 -13.68 -0.69
CA LEU A 220 -12.69 -14.27 0.63
C LEU A 220 -11.68 -13.47 1.46
N TRP A 221 -12.13 -12.97 2.61
CA TRP A 221 -11.31 -12.19 3.56
C TRP A 221 -11.39 -12.70 5.00
N HIS A 222 -12.42 -13.51 5.32
CA HIS A 222 -12.63 -14.03 6.66
C HIS A 222 -11.83 -15.33 6.85
N HIS A 223 -11.04 -15.40 7.92
CA HIS A 223 -10.05 -16.47 8.08
C HIS A 223 -10.67 -17.87 8.25
N GLU A 224 -11.84 -17.99 8.89
CA GLU A 224 -12.54 -19.28 9.07
C GLU A 224 -13.02 -19.82 7.72
N ASP A 225 -13.70 -18.97 6.94
CA ASP A 225 -14.22 -19.28 5.61
C ASP A 225 -13.09 -19.69 4.66
N ILE A 226 -11.97 -18.95 4.66
CA ILE A 226 -10.80 -19.27 3.83
C ILE A 226 -10.17 -20.60 4.28
N TYR A 227 -10.00 -20.79 5.59
CA TYR A 227 -9.42 -22.01 6.14
C TYR A 227 -10.23 -23.24 5.73
N GLU A 228 -11.56 -23.18 5.82
CA GLU A 228 -12.45 -24.23 5.36
C GLU A 228 -12.29 -24.49 3.85
N VAL A 229 -12.37 -23.43 3.04
CA VAL A 229 -12.29 -23.52 1.57
C VAL A 229 -10.98 -24.14 1.10
N LEU A 230 -9.85 -23.72 1.69
CA LEU A 230 -8.52 -24.22 1.32
C LEU A 230 -8.26 -25.62 1.85
N THR A 231 -8.68 -25.93 3.09
CA THR A 231 -8.45 -27.24 3.71
C THR A 231 -9.25 -28.34 3.03
N TYR A 232 -10.53 -28.08 2.73
CA TYR A 232 -11.41 -29.06 2.10
C TYR A 232 -11.43 -28.96 0.57
N ASN A 233 -10.64 -28.05 -0.01
CA ASN A 233 -10.49 -27.87 -1.45
C ASN A 233 -11.85 -27.66 -2.17
N THR A 234 -12.73 -26.86 -1.56
CA THR A 234 -14.12 -26.60 -2.00
C THR A 234 -14.26 -25.31 -2.82
N GLY A 235 -13.17 -24.57 -3.02
CA GLY A 235 -13.19 -23.35 -3.82
C GLY A 235 -13.48 -23.62 -5.30
N THR A 236 -14.21 -22.69 -5.92
CA THR A 236 -14.70 -22.82 -7.30
C THR A 236 -14.21 -21.68 -8.20
N GLU A 237 -14.59 -21.73 -9.46
CA GLU A 237 -14.25 -20.73 -10.49
C GLU A 237 -14.82 -19.35 -10.23
N LYS A 238 -15.71 -19.21 -9.24
CA LYS A 238 -16.25 -17.93 -8.80
C LYS A 238 -15.22 -17.10 -8.04
N ILE A 239 -14.27 -17.73 -7.35
CA ILE A 239 -13.30 -17.02 -6.50
C ILE A 239 -12.35 -16.22 -7.38
N GLU A 240 -12.33 -14.90 -7.16
CA GLU A 240 -11.43 -13.95 -7.79
C GLU A 240 -10.35 -13.44 -6.84
N GLY A 241 -10.60 -13.44 -5.52
CA GLY A 241 -9.67 -12.88 -4.56
C GLY A 241 -9.67 -13.59 -3.20
N ILE A 242 -8.49 -13.81 -2.64
CA ILE A 242 -8.32 -14.37 -1.29
C ILE A 242 -7.31 -13.52 -0.50
N CYS A 243 -7.70 -13.10 0.70
CA CYS A 243 -6.85 -12.38 1.65
C CYS A 243 -6.89 -13.07 3.02
N LEU A 244 -5.83 -13.80 3.36
CA LEU A 244 -5.73 -14.61 4.57
C LEU A 244 -4.67 -14.06 5.52
N ASP A 245 -5.09 -13.76 6.75
CA ASP A 245 -4.17 -13.60 7.89
C ASP A 245 -3.84 -14.99 8.46
N MET A 246 -2.65 -15.50 8.14
CA MET A 246 -2.18 -16.81 8.59
C MET A 246 -2.03 -16.89 10.11
N SER A 247 -1.87 -15.77 10.81
CA SER A 247 -1.78 -15.78 12.27
C SER A 247 -3.07 -16.30 12.93
N LYS A 248 -4.22 -16.14 12.24
CA LYS A 248 -5.57 -16.46 12.75
C LYS A 248 -6.06 -17.87 12.45
N VAL A 249 -5.29 -18.66 11.70
CA VAL A 249 -5.65 -20.04 11.34
C VAL A 249 -4.72 -21.05 11.99
N LYS A 250 -5.15 -22.31 12.04
CA LYS A 250 -4.28 -23.44 12.39
C LYS A 250 -3.42 -23.82 11.17
N GLU A 251 -2.41 -24.65 11.41
CA GLU A 251 -1.66 -25.24 10.31
C GLU A 251 -2.56 -26.10 9.42
N PHE A 252 -2.42 -25.98 8.09
CA PHE A 252 -3.17 -26.77 7.12
C PHE A 252 -2.31 -27.15 5.92
N HIS A 253 -2.70 -28.24 5.25
CA HIS A 253 -2.06 -28.73 4.04
C HIS A 253 -2.87 -28.30 2.83
N LEU A 254 -2.24 -27.53 1.93
CA LEU A 254 -2.89 -27.09 0.71
C LEU A 254 -2.85 -28.20 -0.34
N ASN A 255 -4.01 -28.54 -0.91
CA ASN A 255 -4.05 -29.51 -2.00
C ASN A 255 -3.33 -28.92 -3.24
N PRO A 256 -2.46 -29.68 -3.92
CA PRO A 256 -1.74 -29.20 -5.10
C PRO A 256 -2.65 -28.65 -6.22
N SER A 257 -3.88 -29.15 -6.32
CA SER A 257 -4.89 -28.74 -7.30
C SER A 257 -5.76 -27.56 -6.87
N THR A 258 -5.59 -27.00 -5.67
CA THR A 258 -6.55 -26.01 -5.14
C THR A 258 -6.74 -24.81 -6.04
N PHE A 259 -5.66 -24.23 -6.55
CA PHE A 259 -5.77 -23.05 -7.41
C PHE A 259 -6.15 -23.39 -8.86
N THR A 260 -6.03 -24.65 -9.32
CA THR A 260 -6.52 -25.03 -10.65
C THR A 260 -8.04 -25.00 -10.73
N LYS A 261 -8.74 -25.15 -9.59
CA LYS A 261 -10.19 -24.97 -9.47
C LYS A 261 -10.66 -23.51 -9.44
N MET A 262 -9.74 -22.56 -9.32
CA MET A 262 -10.03 -21.13 -9.20
C MET A 262 -9.43 -20.35 -10.40
N PRO A 263 -9.80 -20.67 -11.65
CA PRO A 263 -9.17 -20.07 -12.83
C PRO A 263 -9.35 -18.55 -12.93
N LYS A 264 -10.29 -17.93 -12.20
CA LYS A 264 -10.51 -16.48 -12.18
C LYS A 264 -9.72 -15.75 -11.08
N LEU A 265 -8.93 -16.47 -10.27
CA LEU A 265 -8.18 -15.89 -9.16
C LEU A 265 -7.18 -14.84 -9.66
N ARG A 266 -7.43 -13.57 -9.31
CA ARG A 266 -6.61 -12.42 -9.66
C ARG A 266 -5.85 -11.83 -8.47
N PHE A 267 -6.32 -12.05 -7.25
CA PHE A 267 -5.71 -11.52 -6.03
C PHE A 267 -5.49 -12.64 -5.00
N LEU A 268 -4.25 -12.84 -4.56
CA LEU A 268 -3.91 -13.79 -3.49
C LEU A 268 -2.97 -13.11 -2.50
N LYS A 269 -3.38 -12.97 -1.24
CA LYS A 269 -2.58 -12.37 -0.16
C LYS A 269 -2.63 -13.21 1.10
N PHE A 270 -1.57 -13.98 1.37
CA PHE A 270 -1.37 -14.70 2.62
C PHE A 270 -0.31 -13.97 3.44
N TYR A 271 -0.72 -13.28 4.49
CA TYR A 271 0.17 -12.48 5.34
C TYR A 271 0.10 -12.97 6.79
N SER A 272 1.02 -12.51 7.64
CA SER A 272 0.94 -12.75 9.08
C SER A 272 0.96 -11.42 9.82
N SER A 273 -0.04 -11.18 10.68
CA SER A 273 -0.04 -10.03 11.58
C SER A 273 0.81 -10.24 12.85
N SER A 274 1.26 -11.47 13.12
CA SER A 274 2.16 -11.76 14.25
C SER A 274 3.63 -11.56 13.88
N PHE A 275 4.41 -11.01 14.82
CA PHE A 275 5.85 -10.71 14.66
C PHE A 275 6.71 -11.96 14.41
N ASN A 276 6.28 -13.12 14.90
CA ASN A 276 6.93 -14.42 14.68
C ASN A 276 6.16 -15.25 13.64
N GLY A 277 5.60 -14.60 12.61
CA GLY A 277 4.70 -15.23 11.65
C GLY A 277 5.32 -16.41 10.91
N GLU A 278 5.14 -17.61 11.44
CA GLU A 278 5.46 -18.84 10.73
C GLU A 278 4.43 -19.09 9.62
N ASN A 279 4.89 -19.62 8.48
CA ASN A 279 3.98 -20.11 7.47
C ASN A 279 3.26 -21.37 7.95
N LYS A 280 1.95 -21.22 8.15
CA LYS A 280 1.01 -22.28 8.56
C LYS A 280 0.41 -23.05 7.37
N CYS A 281 0.69 -22.63 6.13
CA CYS A 281 0.29 -23.34 4.92
C CYS A 281 1.41 -24.27 4.46
N LYS A 282 1.22 -25.58 4.61
CA LYS A 282 2.17 -26.60 4.18
C LYS A 282 1.84 -27.11 2.78
N MET A 283 2.86 -27.19 1.94
CA MET A 283 2.72 -27.62 0.55
C MET A 283 4.06 -28.10 0.01
N SER A 284 4.05 -29.19 -0.77
CA SER A 284 5.26 -29.75 -1.39
C SER A 284 5.42 -29.35 -2.87
N TYR A 285 4.33 -29.20 -3.60
CA TYR A 285 4.31 -28.72 -4.99
C TYR A 285 2.94 -28.13 -5.34
N LEU A 286 2.88 -27.37 -6.42
CA LEU A 286 1.66 -26.84 -7.03
C LEU A 286 1.39 -27.52 -8.37
N GLN A 287 0.14 -27.87 -8.64
CA GLN A 287 -0.27 -28.35 -9.95
C GLN A 287 -0.52 -27.18 -10.90
N ASP A 288 0.02 -27.29 -12.11
CA ASP A 288 -0.26 -26.35 -13.18
C ASP A 288 -1.67 -26.60 -13.77
N PRO A 289 -2.43 -25.55 -14.19
CA PRO A 289 -2.07 -24.14 -14.23
C PRO A 289 -2.72 -23.28 -13.12
N GLY A 290 -2.32 -23.42 -11.84
CA GLY A 290 -2.97 -22.71 -10.73
C GLY A 290 -2.95 -21.16 -10.71
N PHE A 291 -2.00 -20.46 -11.36
CA PHE A 291 -1.86 -18.99 -11.24
C PHE A 291 -1.85 -18.25 -12.58
N ALA A 292 -2.61 -18.73 -13.56
CA ALA A 292 -2.67 -18.12 -14.87
C ALA A 292 -3.25 -16.69 -14.87
N GLU A 293 -4.19 -16.37 -13.97
CA GLU A 293 -4.87 -15.07 -13.93
C GLU A 293 -4.43 -14.12 -12.81
N VAL A 294 -3.48 -14.56 -11.97
CA VAL A 294 -3.04 -13.83 -10.78
C VAL A 294 -2.29 -12.56 -11.15
N LYS A 295 -2.75 -11.43 -10.59
CA LYS A 295 -2.23 -10.07 -10.80
C LYS A 295 -1.48 -9.56 -9.57
N TYR A 296 -1.91 -10.01 -8.40
CA TYR A 296 -1.28 -9.71 -7.12
C TYR A 296 -1.07 -11.02 -6.38
N LEU A 297 0.19 -11.34 -6.09
CA LEU A 297 0.58 -12.48 -5.27
C LEU A 297 1.39 -11.98 -4.08
N HIS A 298 0.82 -12.05 -2.89
CA HIS A 298 1.53 -11.91 -1.62
C HIS A 298 1.48 -13.22 -0.86
N TRP A 299 2.63 -13.78 -0.49
CA TRP A 299 2.68 -15.01 0.30
C TRP A 299 3.85 -15.02 1.28
N HIS A 300 3.54 -14.72 2.53
CA HIS A 300 4.48 -14.75 3.64
C HIS A 300 4.91 -16.18 3.99
N GLY A 301 6.22 -16.40 4.07
CA GLY A 301 6.81 -17.70 4.31
C GLY A 301 6.54 -18.72 3.22
N TYR A 302 6.43 -18.26 1.96
CA TYR A 302 6.14 -19.09 0.79
C TYR A 302 6.89 -20.45 0.82
N PRO A 303 6.16 -21.59 0.77
CA PRO A 303 6.72 -22.89 1.16
C PRO A 303 7.56 -23.58 0.06
N LEU A 304 7.42 -23.16 -1.20
CA LEU A 304 8.13 -23.80 -2.31
C LEU A 304 9.48 -23.15 -2.57
N LYS A 305 10.43 -23.96 -3.05
CA LYS A 305 11.80 -23.54 -3.38
C LYS A 305 11.89 -22.72 -4.67
N SER A 306 10.85 -22.73 -5.47
CA SER A 306 10.77 -22.04 -6.75
C SER A 306 9.36 -21.52 -6.99
N LEU A 307 9.24 -20.45 -7.76
CA LEU A 307 7.93 -19.97 -8.22
C LEU A 307 7.35 -20.96 -9.27
N PRO A 308 6.02 -21.08 -9.35
CA PRO A 308 5.35 -21.98 -10.27
C PRO A 308 5.55 -21.51 -11.72
N SER A 309 5.72 -22.48 -12.62
CA SER A 309 6.21 -22.25 -13.99
C SER A 309 5.21 -21.54 -14.91
N ASN A 310 3.93 -21.63 -14.54
CA ASN A 310 2.77 -21.10 -15.23
C ASN A 310 2.28 -19.74 -14.68
N LEU A 311 3.00 -19.15 -13.73
CA LEU A 311 2.71 -17.81 -13.24
C LEU A 311 2.74 -16.89 -14.46
N SER A 312 1.57 -16.49 -14.96
CA SER A 312 1.48 -15.68 -16.17
C SER A 312 1.99 -14.29 -15.83
N ALA A 313 3.29 -14.09 -16.02
CA ALA A 313 3.90 -12.81 -15.75
C ALA A 313 3.59 -11.76 -16.84
N GLU A 314 2.70 -12.09 -17.78
CA GLU A 314 1.97 -11.14 -18.61
C GLU A 314 0.81 -10.46 -17.86
N LYS A 315 0.35 -11.02 -16.74
CA LYS A 315 -0.78 -10.49 -15.95
C LYS A 315 -0.36 -10.09 -14.54
N LEU A 316 0.67 -10.73 -14.00
CA LEU A 316 1.22 -10.40 -12.68
C LEU A 316 1.80 -8.99 -12.68
N VAL A 317 1.29 -8.15 -11.76
CA VAL A 317 1.77 -6.78 -11.52
C VAL A 317 2.64 -6.73 -10.29
N LEU A 318 2.26 -7.48 -9.25
CA LEU A 318 2.89 -7.46 -7.95
C LEU A 318 3.18 -8.87 -7.46
N LEU A 319 4.45 -9.10 -7.13
CA LEU A 319 4.92 -10.31 -6.47
C LEU A 319 5.61 -9.94 -5.15
N GLU A 320 4.99 -10.32 -4.04
CA GLU A 320 5.49 -10.14 -2.68
C GLU A 320 5.61 -11.50 -1.99
N VAL A 321 6.82 -11.96 -1.68
CA VAL A 321 6.98 -13.23 -0.95
C VAL A 321 7.92 -13.00 0.22
N PRO A 322 7.47 -12.35 1.30
CA PRO A 322 8.32 -12.12 2.46
C PRO A 322 8.69 -13.44 3.16
N ASP A 323 9.85 -13.49 3.80
CA ASP A 323 10.34 -14.61 4.63
C ASP A 323 10.33 -15.98 3.93
N ASN A 324 10.66 -16.01 2.64
CA ASN A 324 10.58 -17.22 1.81
C ASN A 324 11.90 -18.01 1.74
N ASP A 325 11.77 -19.26 1.27
CA ASP A 325 12.87 -20.21 1.03
C ASP A 325 13.20 -20.40 -0.46
N ILE A 326 12.79 -19.46 -1.33
CA ILE A 326 13.04 -19.54 -2.77
C ILE A 326 14.55 -19.50 -3.03
N GLU A 327 15.03 -20.50 -3.77
CA GLU A 327 16.45 -20.65 -4.07
C GLU A 327 16.83 -19.87 -5.34
N GLN A 328 15.94 -19.80 -6.33
CA GLN A 328 16.17 -19.16 -7.64
C GLN A 328 14.98 -18.30 -8.05
N LEU A 329 15.22 -17.00 -8.26
CA LEU A 329 14.18 -16.04 -8.63
C LEU A 329 13.83 -16.09 -10.13
N TRP A 330 14.80 -16.41 -10.98
CA TRP A 330 14.72 -16.12 -12.41
C TRP A 330 14.47 -17.33 -13.32
N ASP A 331 14.62 -18.55 -12.80
CA ASP A 331 14.68 -19.76 -13.63
C ASP A 331 13.30 -20.28 -14.08
N CYS A 332 12.20 -19.75 -13.53
CA CYS A 332 10.89 -20.40 -13.64
C CYS A 332 9.89 -19.68 -14.55
N VAL A 333 10.19 -18.51 -15.12
CA VAL A 333 9.13 -17.68 -15.72
C VAL A 333 9.40 -17.38 -17.18
N LYS A 334 8.52 -17.92 -18.02
CA LYS A 334 8.66 -17.87 -19.47
C LYS A 334 8.31 -16.48 -20.05
N HIS A 335 7.47 -15.64 -19.43
CA HIS A 335 7.00 -14.38 -20.05
C HIS A 335 6.67 -13.24 -19.03
N TYR A 336 7.58 -12.28 -18.78
CA TYR A 336 7.43 -11.18 -17.79
C TYR A 336 6.91 -9.81 -18.33
N SER A 337 6.07 -9.77 -19.36
CA SER A 337 5.81 -8.51 -20.10
C SER A 337 5.01 -7.42 -19.36
N LYS A 338 4.40 -7.69 -18.20
CA LYS A 338 3.64 -6.68 -17.41
C LYS A 338 4.05 -6.51 -15.95
N LEU A 339 5.08 -7.23 -15.48
CA LEU A 339 5.47 -7.17 -14.07
C LEU A 339 6.03 -5.81 -13.67
N ASN A 340 5.44 -5.20 -12.64
CA ASN A 340 5.81 -3.86 -12.19
C ASN A 340 6.68 -3.89 -10.93
N GLN A 341 6.44 -4.80 -9.99
CA GLN A 341 7.23 -4.87 -8.76
C GLN A 341 7.47 -6.30 -8.27
N ILE A 342 8.68 -6.52 -7.76
CA ILE A 342 9.11 -7.75 -7.09
C ILE A 342 9.64 -7.37 -5.70
N ILE A 343 9.04 -7.96 -4.66
CA ILE A 343 9.43 -7.77 -3.27
C ILE A 343 9.69 -9.12 -2.62
N HIS A 344 10.96 -9.45 -2.42
CA HIS A 344 11.47 -10.62 -1.70
C HIS A 344 12.24 -10.13 -0.47
N THR A 345 11.53 -9.79 0.60
CA THR A 345 12.15 -9.38 1.86
C THR A 345 12.53 -10.59 2.70
N ALA A 346 13.69 -10.52 3.35
CA ALA A 346 14.24 -11.48 4.30
C ALA A 346 14.35 -12.93 3.79
N CYS A 347 14.68 -13.11 2.50
CA CYS A 347 14.89 -14.45 1.95
C CYS A 347 16.17 -15.11 2.49
N HIS A 348 16.05 -16.28 3.11
CA HIS A 348 17.19 -16.95 3.75
C HIS A 348 18.05 -17.77 2.77
N LYS A 349 17.42 -18.30 1.72
CA LYS A 349 18.04 -19.25 0.79
C LYS A 349 18.26 -18.72 -0.62
N LEU A 350 17.88 -17.48 -0.92
CA LEU A 350 18.04 -16.92 -2.27
C LEU A 350 19.50 -16.98 -2.71
N ILE A 351 19.74 -17.81 -3.73
CA ILE A 351 20.96 -17.84 -4.51
C ILE A 351 20.58 -17.24 -5.86
N ALA A 352 20.84 -15.95 -6.07
CA ALA A 352 20.71 -15.42 -7.42
C ALA A 352 21.78 -16.07 -8.30
N LYS A 353 21.38 -17.09 -9.07
CA LYS A 353 22.06 -17.45 -10.30
C LYS A 353 21.80 -16.35 -11.32
N ILE A 354 22.76 -16.16 -12.22
CA ILE A 354 22.65 -15.18 -13.30
C ILE A 354 21.47 -15.62 -14.18
N PRO A 355 20.37 -14.84 -14.28
CA PRO A 355 19.32 -15.09 -15.25
C PRO A 355 19.95 -15.12 -16.63
N ASN A 356 19.47 -16.03 -17.48
CA ASN A 356 19.81 -15.99 -18.89
C ASN A 356 19.55 -14.55 -19.42
N PRO A 357 20.49 -13.92 -20.15
CA PRO A 357 20.32 -12.58 -20.73
C PRO A 357 18.96 -12.35 -21.41
N THR A 358 18.37 -13.39 -22.01
CA THR A 358 17.04 -13.38 -22.63
C THR A 358 15.90 -13.07 -21.65
N LEU A 359 16.04 -13.41 -20.36
CA LEU A 359 15.05 -13.14 -19.30
C LEU A 359 15.08 -11.67 -18.85
N MET A 360 16.25 -11.04 -18.87
CA MET A 360 16.41 -9.62 -18.47
C MET A 360 15.68 -8.68 -19.43
N ALA A 361 15.72 -8.97 -20.74
CA ALA A 361 14.95 -8.23 -21.75
C ALA A 361 13.42 -8.29 -21.51
N ARG A 362 12.95 -9.33 -20.80
CA ARG A 362 11.52 -9.54 -20.53
C ARG A 362 11.04 -8.85 -19.24
N LEU A 363 11.94 -8.41 -18.37
CA LEU A 363 11.63 -7.68 -17.13
C LEU A 363 11.57 -6.16 -17.33
N ASN A 364 11.40 -5.70 -18.57
CA ASN A 364 11.55 -4.29 -18.90
C ASN A 364 10.62 -3.37 -18.10
N LYS A 365 9.39 -3.78 -17.75
CA LYS A 365 8.45 -2.97 -16.96
C LYS A 365 8.68 -2.97 -15.43
N LEU A 366 9.71 -3.66 -14.94
CA LEU A 366 9.99 -3.72 -13.51
C LEU A 366 10.43 -2.35 -12.99
N VAL A 367 9.66 -1.79 -12.05
CA VAL A 367 9.90 -0.46 -11.44
C VAL A 367 10.62 -0.58 -10.10
N ILE A 368 10.26 -1.59 -9.31
CA ILE A 368 10.78 -1.80 -7.96
C ILE A 368 11.28 -3.23 -7.82
N LEU A 369 12.53 -3.39 -7.41
CA LEU A 369 13.11 -4.66 -6.99
C LEU A 369 13.62 -4.54 -5.55
N ASN A 370 12.98 -5.26 -4.63
CA ASN A 370 13.38 -5.33 -3.24
C ASN A 370 13.83 -6.75 -2.89
N LEU A 371 15.12 -6.93 -2.60
CA LEU A 371 15.74 -8.17 -2.15
C LEU A 371 16.30 -8.04 -0.73
N ARG A 372 15.83 -7.04 0.04
CA ARG A 372 16.31 -6.72 1.39
C ARG A 372 16.37 -7.98 2.25
N GLY A 373 17.46 -8.15 3.00
CA GLY A 373 17.64 -9.26 3.95
C GLY A 373 17.97 -10.59 3.29
N SER A 374 18.27 -10.62 1.99
CA SER A 374 18.67 -11.84 1.29
C SER A 374 20.09 -12.27 1.68
N LYS A 375 20.25 -12.92 2.84
CA LYS A 375 21.54 -13.25 3.46
C LYS A 375 22.41 -14.22 2.65
N SER A 376 21.81 -14.96 1.72
CA SER A 376 22.51 -15.92 0.87
C SER A 376 22.92 -15.35 -0.51
N LEU A 377 22.47 -14.15 -0.84
CA LEU A 377 22.76 -13.48 -2.12
C LEU A 377 24.25 -13.13 -2.22
N LYS A 378 24.95 -13.69 -3.22
CA LYS A 378 26.40 -13.48 -3.44
C LYS A 378 26.72 -12.55 -4.61
N SER A 379 25.85 -12.52 -5.61
CA SER A 379 26.05 -11.80 -6.88
C SER A 379 24.71 -11.35 -7.44
N LEU A 380 24.76 -10.36 -8.33
CA LEU A 380 23.60 -9.89 -9.11
C LEU A 380 23.82 -10.16 -10.60
N PRO A 381 22.73 -10.24 -11.39
CA PRO A 381 22.80 -10.31 -12.85
C PRO A 381 23.52 -9.10 -13.44
N SER A 382 24.38 -9.29 -14.45
CA SER A 382 25.12 -8.19 -15.10
C SER A 382 24.22 -7.12 -15.72
N GLY A 383 23.04 -7.50 -16.22
CA GLY A 383 22.08 -6.59 -16.83
C GLY A 383 21.09 -5.92 -15.88
N ILE A 384 21.21 -6.10 -14.55
CA ILE A 384 20.16 -5.64 -13.60
C ILE A 384 19.92 -4.14 -13.65
N PHE A 385 20.98 -3.37 -13.88
CA PHE A 385 20.91 -1.92 -13.99
C PHE A 385 20.36 -1.44 -15.34
N ASN A 386 20.38 -2.29 -16.38
CA ASN A 386 19.88 -1.96 -17.72
C ASN A 386 18.35 -2.06 -17.84
N LEU A 387 17.64 -2.41 -16.76
CA LEU A 387 16.19 -2.41 -16.76
C LEU A 387 15.66 -0.98 -16.89
N GLU A 388 15.05 -0.68 -18.03
CA GLU A 388 14.65 0.67 -18.45
C GLU A 388 13.75 1.35 -17.42
N PHE A 389 12.82 0.64 -16.80
CA PHE A 389 11.86 1.23 -15.87
C PHE A 389 12.24 1.06 -14.39
N LEU A 390 13.37 0.41 -14.08
CA LEU A 390 13.77 0.14 -12.69
C LEU A 390 14.26 1.44 -12.03
N THR A 391 13.46 1.95 -11.10
CA THR A 391 13.73 3.20 -10.38
C THR A 391 14.20 2.95 -8.95
N LYS A 392 13.80 1.84 -8.32
CA LYS A 392 14.15 1.51 -6.93
C LYS A 392 14.73 0.11 -6.83
N LEU A 393 15.94 0.01 -6.28
CA LEU A 393 16.62 -1.24 -5.98
C LEU A 393 17.03 -1.29 -4.50
N ASP A 394 16.48 -2.23 -3.73
CA ASP A 394 16.83 -2.45 -2.33
C ASP A 394 17.53 -3.80 -2.14
N LEU A 395 18.79 -3.75 -1.72
CA LEU A 395 19.68 -4.87 -1.43
C LEU A 395 20.15 -4.85 0.04
N SER A 396 19.49 -4.06 0.89
CA SER A 396 19.91 -3.85 2.27
C SER A 396 19.95 -5.17 3.03
N GLY A 397 21.00 -5.45 3.80
CA GLY A 397 21.15 -6.68 4.56
C GLY A 397 21.49 -7.93 3.74
N CYS A 398 21.80 -7.79 2.44
CA CYS A 398 22.41 -8.84 1.63
C CYS A 398 23.89 -9.05 2.02
N SER A 399 24.11 -9.61 3.22
CA SER A 399 25.41 -9.62 3.89
C SER A 399 26.51 -10.46 3.21
N LYS A 400 26.17 -11.28 2.20
CA LYS A 400 27.15 -12.01 1.37
C LYS A 400 27.43 -11.36 0.02
N LEU A 401 26.72 -10.28 -0.34
CA LEU A 401 26.93 -9.55 -1.57
C LEU A 401 28.18 -8.67 -1.43
N LYS A 402 29.24 -9.03 -2.14
CA LYS A 402 30.57 -8.39 -2.03
C LYS A 402 30.86 -7.35 -3.11
N ARG A 403 30.17 -7.44 -4.25
CA ARG A 403 30.39 -6.58 -5.41
C ARG A 403 29.07 -6.36 -6.13
N LEU A 404 28.94 -5.20 -6.77
CA LEU A 404 27.89 -4.93 -7.75
C LEU A 404 28.43 -5.22 -9.16
N PRO A 405 27.59 -5.66 -10.11
CA PRO A 405 27.99 -5.78 -11.51
C PRO A 405 28.30 -4.41 -12.12
N GLU A 406 29.01 -4.40 -13.24
CA GLU A 406 29.22 -3.17 -14.00
C GLU A 406 27.90 -2.58 -14.48
N ILE A 407 27.79 -1.26 -14.38
CA ILE A 407 26.60 -0.50 -14.76
C ILE A 407 26.85 0.04 -16.16
N SER A 408 26.16 -0.50 -17.17
CA SER A 408 26.25 0.02 -18.54
C SER A 408 25.33 1.23 -18.75
N SER A 409 24.14 1.18 -18.16
CA SER A 409 23.11 2.23 -18.16
C SER A 409 22.17 2.00 -16.98
N GLY A 410 21.30 2.97 -16.65
CA GLY A 410 20.22 2.73 -15.69
C GLY A 410 19.42 3.96 -15.29
N ASN A 411 18.16 3.72 -14.93
CA ASN A 411 17.19 4.75 -14.52
C ASN A 411 16.90 4.73 -13.01
N ILE A 412 17.79 4.11 -12.22
CA ILE A 412 17.64 4.00 -10.77
C ILE A 412 17.74 5.39 -10.12
N SER A 413 16.72 5.73 -9.34
CA SER A 413 16.63 6.94 -8.52
C SER A 413 16.90 6.66 -7.04
N TRP A 414 16.60 5.44 -6.56
CA TRP A 414 16.86 5.01 -5.18
C TRP A 414 17.60 3.68 -5.12
N LEU A 415 18.81 3.69 -4.55
CA LEU A 415 19.65 2.52 -4.37
C LEU A 415 19.97 2.31 -2.88
N PHE A 416 19.44 1.23 -2.31
CA PHE A 416 19.66 0.87 -0.90
C PHE A 416 20.61 -0.32 -0.81
N LEU A 417 21.78 -0.10 -0.22
CA LEU A 417 22.86 -1.07 -0.06
C LEU A 417 23.24 -1.25 1.43
N ARG A 418 22.38 -0.83 2.36
CA ARG A 418 22.71 -0.82 3.78
C ARG A 418 23.17 -2.20 4.26
N GLY A 419 24.32 -2.29 4.92
CA GLY A 419 24.78 -3.53 5.57
C GLY A 419 25.18 -4.66 4.61
N ILE A 420 25.51 -4.37 3.35
CA ILE A 420 26.12 -5.36 2.46
C ILE A 420 27.64 -5.49 2.71
N ALA A 421 28.26 -6.55 2.19
CA ALA A 421 29.69 -6.82 2.38
C ALA A 421 30.57 -6.21 1.28
N ILE A 422 30.14 -5.10 0.68
CA ILE A 422 30.84 -4.44 -0.41
C ILE A 422 32.14 -3.80 0.08
N GLU A 423 33.22 -3.96 -0.69
CA GLU A 423 34.52 -3.34 -0.39
C GLU A 423 34.73 -2.03 -1.16
N GLU A 424 34.17 -1.95 -2.37
CA GLU A 424 34.24 -0.80 -3.27
C GLU A 424 32.99 -0.77 -4.17
N LEU A 425 32.51 0.42 -4.50
CA LEU A 425 31.50 0.60 -5.54
C LEU A 425 32.16 0.56 -6.93
N PRO A 426 31.47 0.03 -7.96
CA PRO A 426 32.00 0.08 -9.32
C PRO A 426 32.10 1.53 -9.78
N SER A 427 33.18 1.89 -10.48
CA SER A 427 33.37 3.25 -11.03
C SER A 427 32.25 3.64 -12.01
N SER A 428 31.63 2.65 -12.65
CA SER A 428 30.48 2.80 -13.54
C SER A 428 29.20 3.30 -12.85
N ILE A 429 29.17 3.44 -11.52
CA ILE A 429 28.07 4.07 -10.77
C ILE A 429 27.71 5.46 -11.32
N GLU A 430 28.68 6.18 -11.89
CA GLU A 430 28.48 7.49 -12.55
C GLU A 430 27.43 7.49 -13.67
N ARG A 431 27.09 6.31 -14.20
CA ARG A 431 26.09 6.17 -15.26
C ARG A 431 24.66 6.25 -14.75
N LEU A 432 24.42 6.12 -13.43
CA LEU A 432 23.09 6.28 -12.82
C LEU A 432 22.74 7.76 -12.65
N ARG A 433 22.54 8.46 -13.77
CA ARG A 433 22.36 9.93 -13.79
C ARG A 433 21.15 10.45 -13.01
N ARG A 434 20.14 9.60 -12.78
CA ARG A 434 18.92 9.90 -12.02
C ARG A 434 19.01 9.56 -10.53
N LEU A 435 20.13 8.96 -10.08
CA LEU A 435 20.28 8.50 -8.71
C LEU A 435 20.22 9.68 -7.74
N GLY A 436 19.10 9.80 -7.03
CA GLY A 436 18.86 10.82 -6.02
C GLY A 436 19.19 10.37 -4.60
N TYR A 437 19.11 9.06 -4.34
CA TYR A 437 19.32 8.51 -3.01
C TYR A 437 20.22 7.28 -3.06
N LEU A 438 21.36 7.35 -2.37
CA LEU A 438 22.30 6.24 -2.20
C LEU A 438 22.54 5.97 -0.71
N ASP A 439 22.10 4.79 -0.24
CA ASP A 439 22.33 4.36 1.14
C ASP A 439 23.34 3.22 1.21
N LEU A 440 24.51 3.52 1.77
CA LEU A 440 25.60 2.59 2.05
C LEU A 440 25.77 2.36 3.56
N SER A 441 24.80 2.74 4.38
CA SER A 441 24.92 2.67 5.84
C SER A 441 25.31 1.26 6.30
N ASP A 442 26.06 1.15 7.40
CA ASP A 442 26.54 -0.11 7.97
C ASP A 442 27.33 -1.02 6.98
N CYS A 443 27.79 -0.51 5.83
CA CYS A 443 28.72 -1.22 4.96
C CYS A 443 30.13 -1.22 5.58
N LYS A 444 30.32 -2.05 6.60
CA LYS A 444 31.53 -2.09 7.42
C LYS A 444 32.79 -2.47 6.66
N ARG A 445 32.67 -3.07 5.46
CA ARG A 445 33.80 -3.48 4.61
C ARG A 445 34.19 -2.44 3.57
N LEU A 446 33.40 -1.38 3.39
CA LEU A 446 33.64 -0.35 2.39
C LEU A 446 34.94 0.40 2.74
N LYS A 447 35.93 0.32 1.85
CA LYS A 447 37.27 0.92 2.06
C LYS A 447 37.39 2.29 1.41
N SER A 448 36.76 2.47 0.25
CA SER A 448 36.84 3.70 -0.53
C SER A 448 35.59 3.91 -1.37
N LEU A 449 35.41 5.16 -1.83
CA LEU A 449 34.39 5.54 -2.79
C LEU A 449 35.07 5.85 -4.14
N PRO A 450 34.42 5.54 -5.27
CA PRO A 450 35.01 5.81 -6.58
C PRO A 450 35.13 7.30 -6.83
N SER A 451 36.24 7.72 -7.46
CA SER A 451 36.48 9.12 -7.84
C SER A 451 35.48 9.65 -8.89
N SER A 452 34.65 8.79 -9.48
CA SER A 452 33.60 9.15 -10.43
C SER A 452 32.29 9.58 -9.77
N LEU A 453 32.16 9.46 -8.44
CA LEU A 453 30.90 9.68 -7.73
C LEU A 453 30.34 11.11 -7.90
N TYR A 454 31.21 12.10 -8.12
CA TYR A 454 30.82 13.50 -8.36
C TYR A 454 29.98 13.70 -9.63
N LYS A 455 30.01 12.75 -10.58
CA LYS A 455 29.23 12.83 -11.81
C LYS A 455 27.74 12.51 -11.60
N LEU A 456 27.34 12.08 -10.41
CA LEU A 456 25.94 11.86 -10.04
C LEU A 456 25.23 13.20 -9.76
N LYS A 457 24.87 13.91 -10.83
CA LYS A 457 24.32 15.28 -10.76
C LYS A 457 22.97 15.40 -10.03
N SER A 458 22.23 14.30 -9.91
CA SER A 458 20.92 14.27 -9.25
C SER A 458 20.98 13.80 -7.79
N LEU A 459 22.16 13.41 -7.28
CA LEU A 459 22.29 12.86 -5.94
C LEU A 459 21.89 13.91 -4.92
N GLY A 460 20.87 13.64 -4.11
CA GLY A 460 20.44 14.51 -3.02
C GLY A 460 20.75 13.94 -1.64
N VAL A 461 20.94 12.63 -1.53
CA VAL A 461 21.27 11.97 -0.27
C VAL A 461 22.33 10.89 -0.48
N LEU A 462 23.41 10.97 0.31
CA LEU A 462 24.44 9.96 0.43
C LEU A 462 24.60 9.59 1.91
N SER A 463 24.15 8.39 2.28
CA SER A 463 24.33 7.88 3.64
C SER A 463 25.50 6.90 3.71
N LEU A 464 26.52 7.23 4.51
CA LEU A 464 27.69 6.41 4.84
C LEU A 464 27.72 6.05 6.33
N CYS A 465 26.59 6.25 7.03
CA CYS A 465 26.51 6.05 8.48
C CYS A 465 26.97 4.65 8.87
N GLY A 466 27.89 4.51 9.81
CA GLY A 466 28.37 3.19 10.28
C GLY A 466 29.37 2.48 9.34
N CYS A 467 29.86 3.14 8.28
CA CYS A 467 30.96 2.64 7.45
C CYS A 467 32.30 2.75 8.19
N SER A 468 32.56 1.84 9.13
CA SER A 468 33.73 1.91 10.03
C SER A 468 35.09 1.74 9.34
N ASN A 469 35.17 1.07 8.18
CA ASN A 469 36.45 0.92 7.46
C ASN A 469 36.71 2.01 6.42
N LEU A 470 35.78 2.94 6.23
CA LEU A 470 35.95 4.07 5.34
C LEU A 470 36.81 5.13 6.04
N GLN A 471 38.04 5.29 5.58
CA GLN A 471 39.02 6.19 6.23
C GLN A 471 39.06 7.59 5.59
N ARG A 472 38.74 7.70 4.30
CA ARG A 472 38.87 8.95 3.54
C ARG A 472 37.71 9.12 2.56
N LEU A 473 37.34 10.37 2.32
CA LEU A 473 36.44 10.78 1.26
C LEU A 473 37.26 11.23 0.05
N PRO A 474 36.85 10.91 -1.20
CA PRO A 474 37.53 11.43 -2.37
C PRO A 474 37.28 12.94 -2.54
N GLU A 475 38.33 13.71 -2.85
CA GLU A 475 38.28 15.18 -2.97
C GLU A 475 37.26 15.67 -4.01
N CYS A 476 37.03 14.89 -5.06
CA CYS A 476 36.07 15.20 -6.11
C CYS A 476 34.61 15.27 -5.61
N LEU A 477 34.27 14.74 -4.43
CA LEU A 477 32.91 14.87 -3.86
C LEU A 477 32.46 16.33 -3.70
N GLY A 478 33.40 17.27 -3.51
CA GLY A 478 33.10 18.70 -3.48
C GLY A 478 32.65 19.28 -4.83
N GLN A 479 32.60 18.48 -5.91
CA GLN A 479 32.15 18.90 -7.23
C GLN A 479 30.70 18.47 -7.55
N LEU A 480 30.00 17.89 -6.57
CA LEU A 480 28.60 17.51 -6.73
C LEU A 480 27.73 18.77 -6.98
N SER A 481 26.85 18.69 -7.98
CA SER A 481 26.11 19.85 -8.50
C SER A 481 24.80 20.14 -7.76
N SER A 482 24.40 19.30 -6.82
CA SER A 482 23.11 19.32 -6.13
C SER A 482 23.28 19.51 -4.63
N PRO A 483 22.28 20.11 -3.93
CA PRO A 483 22.24 20.10 -2.49
C PRO A 483 22.22 18.67 -1.97
N ILE A 484 23.19 18.31 -1.13
CA ILE A 484 23.34 16.93 -0.65
C ILE A 484 23.25 16.83 0.85
N ILE A 485 22.49 15.85 1.33
CA ILE A 485 22.58 15.35 2.69
C ILE A 485 23.65 14.26 2.73
N LEU A 486 24.77 14.55 3.40
CA LEU A 486 25.87 13.61 3.60
C LEU A 486 25.88 13.15 5.07
N ASN A 487 25.56 11.87 5.29
CA ASN A 487 25.59 11.28 6.61
C ASN A 487 26.87 10.47 6.83
N LEU A 488 27.78 10.98 7.66
CA LEU A 488 29.06 10.37 8.05
C LEU A 488 29.06 9.88 9.51
N ALA A 489 27.90 9.84 10.18
CA ALA A 489 27.83 9.40 11.56
C ALA A 489 28.44 7.99 11.73
N LYS A 490 29.18 7.76 12.81
CA LYS A 490 29.82 6.45 13.11
C LYS A 490 30.76 5.94 12.00
N THR A 491 31.42 6.85 11.26
CA THR A 491 32.55 6.53 10.38
C THR A 491 33.89 6.83 11.08
N ASN A 492 34.98 6.27 10.57
CA ASN A 492 36.35 6.55 11.04
C ASN A 492 37.07 7.59 10.16
N ILE A 493 36.31 8.45 9.48
CA ILE A 493 36.87 9.53 8.67
C ILE A 493 37.43 10.60 9.61
N GLU A 494 38.73 10.87 9.53
CA GLU A 494 39.40 11.85 10.39
C GLU A 494 39.39 13.26 9.81
N ARG A 495 39.36 13.39 8.48
CA ARG A 495 39.44 14.67 7.77
C ARG A 495 38.44 14.73 6.63
N ILE A 496 37.71 15.83 6.57
CA ILE A 496 36.86 16.16 5.42
C ILE A 496 37.71 16.98 4.43
N PRO A 497 37.78 16.58 3.14
CA PRO A 497 38.45 17.35 2.11
C PRO A 497 37.96 18.82 2.04
N GLU A 498 38.88 19.75 1.79
CA GLU A 498 38.58 21.19 1.72
C GLU A 498 37.52 21.51 0.66
N SER A 499 37.54 20.79 -0.46
CA SER A 499 36.52 20.89 -1.52
C SER A 499 35.10 20.62 -1.01
N ILE A 500 34.91 19.70 -0.07
CA ILE A 500 33.59 19.40 0.52
C ILE A 500 33.20 20.49 1.53
N ILE A 501 34.18 21.00 2.30
CA ILE A 501 33.97 22.09 3.25
C ILE A 501 33.48 23.35 2.51
N GLN A 502 34.05 23.67 1.34
CA GLN A 502 33.62 24.82 0.54
C GLN A 502 32.14 24.72 0.09
N VAL A 503 31.70 23.53 -0.33
CA VAL A 503 30.29 23.28 -0.70
C VAL A 503 29.36 23.41 0.51
N PHE A 504 29.81 22.92 1.67
CA PHE A 504 29.10 23.05 2.94
C PHE A 504 28.93 24.51 3.38
N VAL A 505 30.00 25.32 3.32
CA VAL A 505 29.95 26.76 3.64
C VAL A 505 29.02 27.51 2.69
N SER A 506 28.91 27.05 1.44
CA SER A 506 28.01 27.62 0.43
C SER A 506 26.52 27.26 0.64
N GLY A 507 26.19 26.48 1.68
CA GLY A 507 24.80 26.09 2.01
C GLY A 507 24.25 24.91 1.21
N ASN A 508 25.08 24.27 0.38
CA ASN A 508 24.67 23.19 -0.54
C ASN A 508 24.95 21.78 0.03
N LEU A 509 25.38 21.65 1.29
CA LEU A 509 25.60 20.37 1.92
C LEU A 509 25.05 20.41 3.36
N LEU A 510 24.26 19.40 3.74
CA LEU A 510 23.95 19.11 5.14
C LEU A 510 24.80 17.93 5.59
N LEU A 511 25.57 18.13 6.67
CA LEU A 511 26.51 17.15 7.18
C LEU A 511 26.07 16.64 8.55
N SER A 512 25.80 15.34 8.65
CA SER A 512 25.65 14.63 9.92
C SER A 512 26.93 13.84 10.22
N TYR A 513 27.48 13.97 11.42
CA TYR A 513 28.78 13.39 11.78
C TYR A 513 28.85 12.93 13.24
N GLY A 514 29.81 12.06 13.55
CA GLY A 514 30.06 11.51 14.89
C GLY A 514 31.04 12.33 15.74
N GLU A 515 31.25 11.95 17.00
CA GLU A 515 32.08 12.69 17.98
C GLU A 515 33.58 12.83 17.60
N SER A 516 34.05 12.09 16.58
CA SER A 516 35.44 12.11 16.10
C SER A 516 35.84 13.40 15.37
N PHE A 517 34.90 14.17 14.82
CA PHE A 517 35.23 15.43 14.14
C PHE A 517 35.26 16.60 15.12
N GLN A 518 36.39 16.78 15.81
CA GLN A 518 36.59 17.88 16.77
C GLN A 518 37.01 19.21 16.13
N SER A 519 37.29 19.26 14.82
CA SER A 519 37.96 20.40 14.15
C SER A 519 37.16 21.12 13.05
N LEU A 520 35.89 20.79 12.84
CA LEU A 520 35.08 21.50 11.84
C LEU A 520 34.61 22.86 12.38
N PRO A 521 34.66 23.95 11.57
CA PRO A 521 34.04 25.21 11.95
C PRO A 521 32.56 24.96 12.24
N LYS A 522 31.99 25.53 13.31
CA LYS A 522 30.58 25.37 13.69
C LYS A 522 29.70 26.44 13.00
N PRO A 523 28.89 26.14 11.97
CA PRO A 523 27.85 27.04 11.48
C PRO A 523 26.45 26.57 11.96
N PRO A 524 25.39 27.35 11.71
CA PRO A 524 24.06 27.13 12.28
C PRO A 524 23.29 25.89 11.76
N PHE A 525 23.86 25.11 10.83
CA PHE A 525 23.18 24.00 10.13
C PHE A 525 23.83 22.62 10.38
N LEU A 526 24.69 22.49 11.40
CA LEU A 526 25.24 21.21 11.85
C LEU A 526 24.25 20.50 12.78
N GLU A 527 23.74 19.35 12.37
CA GLU A 527 22.98 18.48 13.27
C GLU A 527 23.88 17.38 13.84
N ARG A 528 24.00 17.39 15.18
CA ARG A 528 24.75 16.39 15.94
C ARG A 528 23.89 15.14 16.10
N GLY A 529 24.37 13.98 15.63
CA GLY A 529 23.71 12.68 15.82
C GLY A 529 23.07 12.09 14.56
N CYS A 530 22.41 10.94 14.71
CA CYS A 530 21.75 10.25 13.59
C CYS A 530 20.44 10.94 13.23
N ILE A 531 20.37 11.55 12.04
CA ILE A 531 19.08 11.95 11.45
C ILE A 531 18.37 10.66 11.03
N ALA A 532 17.19 10.38 11.61
CA ALA A 532 16.29 9.38 11.04
C ALA A 532 15.80 9.94 9.71
N LEU A 533 16.28 9.41 8.58
CA LEU A 533 15.95 9.89 7.24
C LEU A 533 14.55 9.48 6.75
N GLU A 534 13.80 8.69 7.54
CA GLU A 534 12.44 8.24 7.18
C GLU A 534 11.41 9.35 6.90
N PRO A 535 11.41 10.53 7.57
CA PRO A 535 10.45 11.60 7.29
C PRO A 535 10.67 12.30 5.95
N PHE A 536 11.88 12.24 5.37
CA PHE A 536 12.22 12.97 4.13
C PHE A 536 11.86 12.20 2.86
N LEU A 537 11.58 10.89 2.95
CA LEU A 537 11.13 10.09 1.81
C LEU A 537 9.73 10.51 1.31
N GLY A 538 8.91 11.15 2.15
CA GLY A 538 7.61 11.70 1.76
C GLY A 538 7.69 12.99 0.93
N LEU A 539 8.84 13.68 0.93
CA LEU A 539 9.02 14.95 0.20
C LEU A 539 9.56 14.75 -1.24
N PHE A 540 10.20 13.61 -1.52
CA PHE A 540 10.79 13.29 -2.83
C PHE A 540 10.00 12.24 -3.63
N SER A 541 8.78 11.88 -3.19
CA SER A 541 7.87 10.99 -3.93
C SER A 541 7.07 11.68 -5.04
N LYS A 542 7.27 12.99 -5.24
CA LYS A 542 6.74 13.75 -6.38
C LYS A 542 7.80 13.94 -7.45
N SER A 543 7.96 12.94 -8.31
CA SER A 543 8.42 13.09 -9.71
C SER A 543 8.20 11.80 -10.48
#